data_AF-A0A9X1KSN2-F1
#
_entry.id   AF-A0A9X1KSN2-F1
#
_cell.length_a   1.000
_cell.length_b   1.000
_cell.length_c   1.000
_cell.angle_alpha   90.00
_cell.angle_beta   90.00
_cell.angle_gamma   90.00
#
_symmetry.space_group_name_H-M   'P 1'
#
loop_
_entity.id
_entity.type
_entity.pdbx_description
1 polymer ?
#
loop_
_entity_poly.entity_id
_entity_poly.type
_entity_poly.pdbx_seq_one_letter_code
_entity_poly.pdbx_strand_id
1 'polypeptide(L)'
;MRPLIDENNLSYSKEFLIYRTRGKILERVIFTIGAFIGFIYFYIENQLLIFSVLFFVFIFQIPLLIKSIKRIDEIQFRINSKGIQYKDSLLIPWNNIENERTFSEHNGYKNGNTEYFIYYIIEPSQIMKFDLNELSTDVSELSIVLNVHRNRYNRENNKN
;
A
#
# COMPACT_ATOMS: atom_id res chain seq x y z
N MET A 1 -5.19 16.78 0.26
CA MET A 1 -4.38 16.63 -0.96
C MET A 1 -2.94 16.43 -0.54
N ARG A 2 -2.31 15.31 -0.90
CA ARG A 2 -0.85 15.17 -0.78
C ARG A 2 -0.22 16.06 -1.87
N PRO A 3 0.95 16.67 -1.61
CA PRO A 3 1.63 17.47 -2.64
C PRO A 3 1.93 16.59 -3.85
N LEU A 4 1.63 17.11 -5.05
CA LEU A 4 2.07 16.51 -6.31
C LEU A 4 3.59 16.41 -6.24
N ILE A 5 4.12 15.20 -6.38
CA ILE A 5 5.57 15.02 -6.34
C ILE A 5 6.15 15.62 -7.60
N ASP A 6 7.04 16.59 -7.40
CA ASP A 6 7.82 17.20 -8.48
C ASP A 6 8.79 16.15 -9.03
N GLU A 7 8.66 15.86 -10.33
CA GLU A 7 9.53 14.95 -11.06
C GLU A 7 11.00 15.30 -10.89
N ASN A 8 11.32 16.60 -10.75
CA ASN A 8 12.67 17.06 -10.47
C ASN A 8 13.18 16.55 -9.11
N ASN A 9 12.33 16.54 -8.08
CA ASN A 9 12.71 16.07 -6.74
C ASN A 9 12.91 14.55 -6.72
N LEU A 10 12.08 13.79 -7.46
CA LEU A 10 12.29 12.35 -7.70
C LEU A 10 13.57 12.08 -8.48
N SER A 11 13.91 12.95 -9.43
CA SER A 11 15.15 12.86 -10.20
C SER A 11 16.41 12.95 -9.32
N TYR A 12 16.31 13.60 -8.15
CA TYR A 12 17.36 13.66 -7.14
C TYR A 12 17.24 12.59 -6.06
N SER A 13 16.06 12.01 -5.86
CA SER A 13 15.89 10.93 -4.91
C SER A 13 16.63 9.68 -5.35
N LYS A 14 17.44 9.13 -4.45
CA LYS A 14 18.14 7.86 -4.66
C LYS A 14 17.17 6.68 -4.62
N GLU A 15 16.05 6.83 -3.91
CA GLU A 15 15.17 5.74 -3.57
C GLU A 15 13.74 6.21 -3.29
N PHE A 16 12.78 5.41 -3.72
CA PHE A 16 11.36 5.59 -3.43
C PHE A 16 10.86 4.42 -2.59
N LEU A 17 10.26 4.72 -1.44
CA LEU A 17 9.77 3.75 -0.47
C LEU A 17 8.25 3.77 -0.43
N ILE A 18 7.63 2.61 -0.60
CA ILE A 18 6.18 2.44 -0.51
C ILE A 18 5.87 1.69 0.77
N TYR A 19 4.94 2.23 1.55
CA TYR A 19 4.46 1.68 2.81
C TYR A 19 3.02 1.18 2.67
N ARG A 20 2.49 0.60 3.74
CA ARG A 20 1.06 0.31 3.81
C ARG A 20 0.25 1.60 4.03
N THR A 21 -0.93 1.69 3.42
CA THR A 21 -1.83 2.83 3.62
C THR A 21 -2.27 2.95 5.07
N ARG A 22 -2.39 4.19 5.55
CA ARG A 22 -2.92 4.50 6.90
C ARG A 22 -4.45 4.50 6.94
N GLY A 23 -5.12 4.47 5.79
CA GLY A 23 -6.58 4.60 5.68
C GLY A 23 -7.34 3.49 6.43
N LYS A 24 -6.98 2.23 6.20
CA LYS A 24 -7.62 1.08 6.89
C LYS A 24 -7.39 1.09 8.41
N ILE A 25 -6.31 1.71 8.88
CA ILE A 25 -6.04 1.87 10.31
C ILE A 25 -7.00 2.90 10.88
N LEU A 26 -7.15 4.05 10.22
CA LEU A 26 -8.09 5.09 10.65
C LEU A 26 -9.53 4.57 10.70
N GLU A 27 -9.97 3.86 9.67
CA GLU A 27 -11.28 3.22 9.63
C GLU A 27 -11.49 2.32 10.85
N ARG A 28 -10.52 1.46 11.16
CA ARG A 28 -10.58 0.56 12.31
C ARG A 28 -10.59 1.31 13.65
N VAL A 29 -9.86 2.42 13.78
CA VAL A 29 -9.90 3.28 14.97
C VAL A 29 -11.30 3.85 15.17
N ILE A 30 -11.93 4.37 14.11
CA ILE A 30 -13.30 4.91 14.17
C ILE A 30 -14.29 3.83 14.61
N PHE A 31 -14.22 2.63 14.04
CA PHE A 31 -15.08 1.51 14.46
C PHE A 31 -14.85 1.11 15.92
N THR A 32 -13.60 1.13 16.38
CA THR A 32 -13.27 0.76 17.76
C THR A 32 -13.83 1.79 18.75
N ILE A 33 -13.71 3.08 18.44
CA ILE A 33 -14.28 4.17 19.25
C ILE A 33 -15.82 4.10 19.24
N GLY A 34 -16.43 3.88 18.06
CA GLY A 34 -17.87 3.72 17.94
C GLY A 34 -18.41 2.54 18.75
N ALA A 35 -17.73 1.38 18.69
CA ALA A 35 -18.07 0.22 19.51
C ALA A 35 -17.91 0.50 21.01
N PHE A 36 -16.87 1.26 21.40
CA PHE A 36 -16.64 1.67 22.78
C PHE A 36 -17.79 2.53 23.33
N ILE A 37 -18.15 3.58 22.59
CA ILE A 37 -19.26 4.48 22.95
C ILE A 37 -20.57 3.70 22.98
N GLY A 38 -20.80 2.85 21.96
CA GLY A 38 -21.99 2.03 21.85
C GLY A 38 -22.17 1.09 23.05
N PHE A 39 -21.14 0.35 23.44
CA PHE A 39 -21.29 -0.56 24.58
C PHE A 39 -21.56 0.18 25.89
N ILE A 40 -20.96 1.37 26.11
CA ILE A 40 -21.24 2.19 27.30
C ILE A 40 -22.70 2.63 27.30
N TYR A 41 -23.21 3.10 26.16
CA TYR A 41 -24.60 3.53 26.02
C TYR A 41 -25.58 2.39 26.34
N PHE A 42 -25.40 1.21 25.73
CA PHE A 42 -26.29 0.07 25.96
C PHE A 42 -26.17 -0.54 27.36
N TYR A 43 -25.02 -0.37 28.03
CA TYR A 43 -24.87 -0.70 29.44
C TYR A 43 -25.75 0.20 30.32
N ILE A 44 -25.78 1.51 30.05
CA ILE A 44 -26.63 2.47 30.78
C ILE A 44 -28.13 2.17 30.57
N GLU A 45 -28.52 1.81 29.34
CA GLU A 45 -29.90 1.44 28.98
C GLU A 45 -30.30 0.01 29.44
N ASN A 46 -29.42 -0.68 30.17
CA ASN A 46 -29.64 -2.02 30.71
C ASN A 46 -29.94 -3.09 29.63
N GLN A 47 -29.50 -2.87 28.39
CA GLN A 47 -29.68 -3.79 27.26
C GLN A 47 -28.53 -4.80 27.20
N LEU A 48 -28.50 -5.70 28.18
CA LEU A 48 -27.37 -6.60 28.44
C LEU A 48 -26.95 -7.48 27.25
N LEU A 49 -27.89 -7.90 26.40
CA LEU A 49 -27.58 -8.69 25.20
C LEU A 49 -26.77 -7.89 24.18
N ILE A 50 -27.21 -6.68 23.85
CA ILE A 50 -26.55 -5.81 22.87
C ILE A 50 -25.21 -5.32 23.43
N PHE A 51 -25.17 -4.98 24.72
CA PHE A 51 -23.95 -4.67 25.44
C PHE A 51 -22.91 -5.79 25.27
N SER A 52 -23.32 -7.04 25.52
CA SER A 52 -22.43 -8.20 25.46
C SER A 52 -21.84 -8.40 24.05
N VAL A 53 -22.67 -8.26 23.01
CA VAL A 53 -22.22 -8.36 21.61
C VAL A 53 -21.20 -7.25 21.28
N LEU A 54 -21.49 -6.00 21.65
CA LEU A 54 -20.58 -4.88 21.38
C LEU A 54 -19.28 -4.98 22.17
N PHE A 55 -19.32 -5.52 23.39
CA PHE A 55 -18.12 -5.79 24.18
C PHE A 55 -17.19 -6.79 23.49
N PHE A 56 -17.73 -7.90 22.97
CA PHE A 56 -16.95 -8.86 22.20
C PHE A 56 -16.36 -8.24 20.92
N VAL A 57 -17.17 -7.46 20.19
CA VAL A 57 -16.69 -6.73 19.01
C VAL A 57 -15.54 -5.79 19.39
N PHE A 58 -15.68 -5.01 20.46
CA PHE A 58 -14.65 -4.08 20.92
C PHE A 58 -13.34 -4.80 21.27
N ILE A 59 -13.40 -5.85 22.10
CA ILE A 59 -12.22 -6.62 22.51
C ILE A 59 -11.51 -7.24 21.29
N PHE A 60 -12.27 -7.78 20.34
CA PHE A 60 -11.70 -8.43 19.16
C PHE A 60 -11.00 -7.44 18.21
N GLN A 61 -11.40 -6.16 18.20
CA GLN A 61 -10.76 -5.15 17.38
C GLN A 61 -9.36 -4.76 17.88
N ILE A 62 -9.12 -4.77 19.19
CA ILE A 62 -7.84 -4.35 19.79
C ILE A 62 -6.62 -5.09 19.20
N PRO A 63 -6.53 -6.43 19.19
CA PRO A 63 -5.36 -7.14 18.66
C PRO A 63 -5.17 -6.90 17.16
N LEU A 64 -6.26 -6.76 16.40
CA LEU A 64 -6.21 -6.46 14.97
C LEU A 64 -5.69 -5.04 14.70
N LEU A 65 -6.09 -4.08 15.54
CA LEU A 65 -5.61 -2.71 15.47
C LEU A 65 -4.11 -2.64 15.81
N ILE A 66 -3.67 -3.29 16.89
CA ILE A 66 -2.25 -3.38 17.26
C ILE A 66 -1.43 -3.98 16.11
N LYS A 67 -1.90 -5.09 15.52
CA LYS A 67 -1.23 -5.72 14.38
C LYS A 67 -1.15 -4.79 13.16
N SER A 68 -2.20 -4.00 12.92
CA SER A 68 -2.23 -3.07 11.78
C SER A 68 -1.28 -1.89 11.98
N ILE A 69 -1.21 -1.34 13.21
CA ILE A 69 -0.30 -0.25 13.57
C ILE A 69 1.15 -0.71 13.48
N LYS A 70 1.49 -1.90 14.00
CA LYS A 70 2.86 -2.43 13.92
C LYS A 70 3.39 -2.56 12.49
N ARG A 71 2.49 -2.77 11.52
CA ARG A 71 2.83 -2.95 10.10
C ARG A 71 2.78 -1.67 9.28
N ILE A 72 2.53 -0.51 9.90
CA ILE A 72 2.34 0.75 9.19
C ILE A 72 3.65 1.25 8.58
N ASP A 73 4.76 1.04 9.27
CA ASP A 73 6.10 1.48 8.87
C ASP A 73 6.88 0.36 8.15
N GLU A 74 6.26 -0.80 7.93
CA GLU A 74 6.84 -1.87 7.12
C GLU A 74 6.92 -1.42 5.66
N ILE A 75 8.16 -1.30 5.15
CA ILE A 75 8.44 -1.03 3.74
C ILE A 75 7.89 -2.19 2.91
N GLN A 76 6.90 -1.91 2.07
CA GLN A 76 6.32 -2.88 1.15
C GLN A 76 7.12 -2.94 -0.14
N PHE A 77 7.56 -1.78 -0.65
CA PHE A 77 8.43 -1.72 -1.82
C PHE A 77 9.55 -0.71 -1.63
N ARG A 78 10.68 -1.03 -2.25
CA ARG A 78 11.81 -0.13 -2.44
C ARG A 78 12.14 -0.12 -3.93
N ILE A 79 12.04 1.05 -4.54
CA ILE A 79 12.32 1.26 -5.97
C ILE A 79 13.47 2.25 -6.07
N ASN A 80 14.51 1.89 -6.82
CA ASN A 80 15.67 2.76 -7.04
C ASN A 80 16.28 2.47 -8.42
N SER A 81 17.42 3.08 -8.75
CA SER A 81 18.08 2.85 -10.05
C SER A 81 18.72 1.47 -10.22
N LYS A 82 18.81 0.66 -9.15
CA LYS A 82 19.29 -0.72 -9.25
C LYS A 82 18.17 -1.69 -9.59
N GLY A 83 16.96 -1.45 -9.09
CA GLY A 83 15.81 -2.31 -9.35
C GLY A 83 14.65 -2.09 -8.38
N ILE A 84 13.87 -3.16 -8.20
CA ILE A 84 12.67 -3.20 -7.36
C ILE A 84 12.83 -4.30 -6.32
N GLN A 85 12.58 -3.97 -5.06
CA GLN A 85 12.55 -4.92 -3.95
C GLN A 85 11.16 -4.93 -3.33
N TYR A 86 10.62 -6.12 -3.06
CA TYR A 86 9.33 -6.32 -2.39
C TYR A 86 9.55 -6.84 -0.97
N LYS A 87 9.20 -6.04 0.04
CA LYS A 87 9.47 -6.32 1.46
C LYS A 87 10.94 -6.71 1.66
N ASP A 88 11.18 -7.77 2.42
CA ASP A 88 12.51 -8.32 2.72
C ASP A 88 13.00 -9.31 1.64
N SER A 89 12.41 -9.32 0.44
CA SER A 89 12.89 -10.15 -0.66
C SER A 89 14.24 -9.65 -1.18
N LEU A 90 14.90 -10.45 -2.02
CA LEU A 90 16.01 -9.96 -2.83
C LEU A 90 15.55 -8.83 -3.75
N LEU A 91 16.45 -7.87 -3.97
CA LEU A 91 16.25 -6.80 -4.96
C LEU A 91 16.34 -7.42 -6.36
N ILE A 92 15.29 -7.23 -7.15
CA ILE A 92 15.23 -7.68 -8.53
C ILE A 92 15.78 -6.56 -9.40
N PRO A 93 16.89 -6.79 -10.14
CA PRO A 93 17.54 -5.74 -10.92
C PRO A 93 16.73 -5.38 -12.17
N TRP A 94 16.86 -4.14 -12.67
CA TRP A 94 16.12 -3.68 -13.85
C TRP A 94 16.37 -4.46 -15.13
N ASN A 95 17.55 -5.07 -15.30
CA ASN A 95 17.81 -5.97 -16.45
C ASN A 95 16.97 -7.24 -16.42
N ASN A 96 16.45 -7.62 -15.26
CA ASN A 96 15.59 -8.78 -15.06
C ASN A 96 14.12 -8.38 -14.89
N ILE A 97 13.76 -7.13 -15.19
CA ILE A 97 12.40 -6.59 -15.08
C ILE A 97 11.95 -6.06 -16.45
N GLU A 98 10.76 -6.47 -16.86
CA GLU A 98 10.08 -5.94 -18.02
C GLU A 98 8.60 -5.67 -17.74
N ASN A 99 7.99 -4.90 -18.65
CA ASN A 99 6.57 -4.60 -18.66
C ASN A 99 6.06 -4.02 -17.32
N GLU A 100 6.91 -3.28 -16.60
CA GLU A 100 6.51 -2.56 -15.41
C GLU A 100 5.50 -1.48 -15.76
N ARG A 101 4.32 -1.53 -15.13
CA ARG A 101 3.27 -0.53 -15.34
C ARG A 101 2.29 -0.49 -14.19
N THR A 102 1.62 0.65 -14.07
CA THR A 102 0.43 0.80 -13.24
C THR A 102 -0.80 0.92 -14.14
N PHE A 103 -1.93 0.40 -13.68
CA PHE A 103 -3.19 0.49 -14.43
C PHE A 103 -4.41 0.42 -13.50
N SER A 104 -5.51 0.99 -13.96
CA SER A 104 -6.81 0.89 -13.29
C SER A 104 -7.69 -0.12 -14.02
N GLU A 105 -8.22 -1.09 -13.30
CA GLU A 105 -9.15 -2.10 -13.80
C GLU A 105 -10.56 -1.76 -13.31
N HIS A 106 -11.49 -1.59 -14.24
CA HIS A 106 -12.90 -1.34 -13.91
C HIS A 106 -13.62 -2.67 -13.68
N ASN A 107 -13.99 -2.94 -12.43
CA ASN A 107 -14.78 -4.13 -12.10
C ASN A 107 -16.27 -3.81 -12.32
N GLY A 108 -16.83 -4.20 -13.47
CA GLY A 108 -18.20 -3.86 -13.89
C GLY A 108 -19.35 -4.26 -12.94
N TYR A 109 -19.07 -4.92 -11.81
CA TYR A 109 -20.03 -5.27 -10.75
C TYR A 109 -19.93 -4.40 -9.48
N LYS A 110 -18.86 -3.60 -9.30
CA LYS A 110 -18.69 -2.68 -8.17
C LYS A 110 -18.35 -1.30 -8.72
N ASN A 111 -19.04 -0.25 -8.24
CA ASN A 111 -18.73 1.15 -8.55
C ASN A 111 -17.35 1.56 -8.00
N GLY A 112 -16.27 1.06 -8.59
CA GLY A 112 -14.91 1.35 -8.18
C GLY A 112 -13.89 0.81 -9.17
N ASN A 113 -12.90 1.65 -9.48
CA ASN A 113 -11.70 1.21 -10.18
C ASN A 113 -10.75 0.60 -9.15
N THR A 114 -10.23 -0.59 -9.44
CA THR A 114 -9.13 -1.17 -8.65
C THR A 114 -7.83 -0.84 -9.35
N GLU A 115 -6.90 -0.24 -8.61
CA GLU A 115 -5.61 0.18 -9.12
C GLU A 115 -4.56 -0.90 -8.86
N TYR A 116 -3.77 -1.22 -9.88
CA TYR A 116 -2.78 -2.27 -9.82
C TYR A 116 -1.40 -1.78 -10.26
N PHE A 117 -0.38 -2.37 -9.64
CA PHE A 117 1.00 -2.34 -10.09
C PHE A 117 1.40 -3.75 -10.55
N ILE A 118 1.96 -3.84 -11.75
CA ILE A 118 2.44 -5.10 -12.32
C ILE A 118 3.84 -4.94 -12.88
N TYR A 119 4.66 -5.99 -12.75
CA TYR A 119 5.90 -6.15 -13.48
C TYR A 119 6.18 -7.65 -13.69
N TYR A 120 7.00 -7.95 -14.70
CA TYR A 120 7.42 -9.31 -15.00
C TYR A 120 8.90 -9.48 -14.69
N ILE A 121 9.24 -10.60 -14.06
CA ILE A 121 10.59 -11.02 -13.78
C ILE A 121 10.98 -12.02 -14.89
N ILE A 122 11.99 -11.68 -15.71
CA ILE A 122 12.36 -12.47 -16.90
C ILE A 122 12.80 -13.88 -16.48
N GLU A 123 13.71 -13.97 -15.52
CA GLU A 123 14.13 -15.21 -14.87
C GLU A 123 13.79 -15.10 -13.37
N PRO A 124 12.80 -15.85 -12.85
CA PRO A 124 12.32 -17.15 -13.33
C PRO A 124 10.97 -17.13 -14.10
N SER A 125 10.69 -16.11 -14.90
CA SER A 125 9.42 -15.98 -15.64
C SER A 125 8.19 -15.81 -14.73
N GLN A 126 8.28 -14.89 -13.79
CA GLN A 126 7.26 -14.67 -12.76
C GLN A 126 6.56 -13.33 -12.97
N ILE A 127 5.22 -13.34 -12.96
CA ILE A 127 4.40 -12.12 -12.97
C ILE A 127 4.12 -11.71 -11.52
N MET A 128 4.39 -10.44 -11.23
CA MET A 128 4.13 -9.83 -9.92
C MET A 128 3.01 -8.80 -10.09
N LYS A 129 1.81 -9.05 -9.55
CA LYS A 129 0.65 -8.13 -9.57
C LYS A 129 0.26 -7.76 -8.13
N PHE A 130 0.13 -6.47 -7.88
CA PHE A 130 -0.18 -5.92 -6.55
C PHE A 130 -1.32 -4.90 -6.62
N ASP A 131 -2.24 -4.97 -5.67
CA ASP A 131 -3.30 -3.98 -5.48
C ASP A 131 -2.72 -2.75 -4.77
N LEU A 132 -2.88 -1.58 -5.37
CA LEU A 132 -2.38 -0.29 -4.85
C LEU A 132 -3.26 0.27 -3.72
N ASN A 133 -4.49 -0.20 -3.54
CA ASN A 133 -5.39 0.27 -2.49
C ASN A 133 -4.84 0.09 -1.07
N GLU A 134 -3.96 -0.88 -0.87
CA GLU A 134 -3.32 -1.12 0.42
C GLU A 134 -1.99 -0.37 0.60
N LEU A 135 -1.54 0.35 -0.41
CA LEU A 135 -0.23 0.96 -0.46
C LEU A 135 -0.31 2.47 -0.27
N SER A 136 0.82 3.07 0.13
CA SER A 136 0.92 4.50 0.38
C SER A 136 1.17 5.31 -0.89
N THR A 137 0.85 4.78 -2.07
CA THR A 137 1.08 5.39 -3.38
C THR A 137 -0.11 5.16 -4.31
N ASP A 138 -0.21 5.93 -5.39
CA ASP A 138 -1.25 5.81 -6.42
C ASP A 138 -0.66 5.51 -7.80
N VAL A 139 -1.54 5.25 -8.78
CA VAL A 139 -1.14 4.93 -10.17
C VAL A 139 -0.26 6.00 -10.80
N SER A 140 -0.56 7.28 -10.56
CA SER A 140 0.12 8.42 -11.17
C SER A 140 1.53 8.56 -10.60
N GLU A 141 1.64 8.62 -9.27
CA GLU A 141 2.90 8.73 -8.55
C GLU A 141 3.83 7.56 -8.90
N LEU A 142 3.32 6.33 -8.81
CA LEU A 142 4.14 5.16 -9.07
C LEU A 142 4.55 5.06 -10.55
N SER A 143 3.68 5.46 -11.49
CA SER A 143 4.06 5.50 -12.91
C SER A 143 5.24 6.45 -13.16
N ILE A 144 5.24 7.63 -12.52
CA ILE A 144 6.33 8.60 -12.64
C ILE A 144 7.61 8.02 -12.03
N VAL A 145 7.53 7.44 -10.83
CA VAL A 145 8.65 6.81 -10.13
C VAL A 145 9.31 5.72 -10.97
N LEU A 146 8.51 4.82 -11.55
CA LEU A 146 9.00 3.74 -12.41
C LEU A 146 9.75 4.31 -13.62
N ASN A 147 9.14 5.30 -14.31
CA ASN A 147 9.75 5.94 -15.47
C ASN A 147 11.08 6.63 -15.13
N VAL A 148 11.13 7.40 -14.04
CA VAL A 148 12.35 8.10 -13.60
C VAL A 148 13.48 7.11 -13.30
N HIS A 149 13.20 6.05 -12.53
CA HIS A 149 14.24 5.09 -12.16
C HIS A 149 14.67 4.20 -13.33
N ARG A 150 13.75 3.79 -14.21
CA ARG A 150 14.06 3.04 -15.44
C ARG A 150 14.95 3.87 -16.38
N ASN A 151 14.61 5.14 -16.57
CA ASN A 151 15.42 6.04 -17.39
C ASN A 151 16.81 6.28 -16.79
N ARG A 152 16.92 6.38 -15.46
CA ARG A 152 18.22 6.49 -14.79
C ARG A 152 19.06 5.23 -15.04
N TYR A 153 18.49 4.05 -14.84
CA TYR A 153 19.14 2.77 -15.15
C TYR A 153 19.62 2.70 -16.61
N ASN A 154 18.76 3.07 -17.57
CA ASN A 154 19.11 3.07 -18.98
C ASN A 154 20.27 4.03 -19.30
N ARG A 155 20.28 5.24 -18.71
CA ARG A 155 21.36 6.22 -18.89
C ARG A 155 22.69 5.77 -18.30
N GLU A 156 22.66 5.06 -17.18
CA GLU A 156 23.85 4.53 -16.53
C GLU A 156 24.47 3.37 -17.34
N ASN A 157 23.64 2.53 -17.97
CA ASN A 157 24.12 1.38 -18.76
C ASN A 157 24.39 1.68 -20.24
N ASN A 158 23.71 2.67 -20.85
CA ASN A 158 23.97 3.11 -22.23
C ASN A 158 25.15 4.11 -22.35
N LYS A 159 25.84 4.41 -21.24
CA LYS A 159 27.06 5.25 -21.23
C LYS A 159 28.36 4.44 -21.40
N ASN A 160 28.27 3.17 -21.78
CA ASN A 160 29.39 2.33 -22.21
C ASN A 160 29.39 2.16 -23.73
#